data_AF-A0A7W9PFS9-F1
#
_entry.id   AF-A0A7W9PFS9-F1
#
_cell.length_a   1.000
_cell.length_b   1.000
_cell.length_c   1.000
_cell.angle_alpha   90.00
_cell.angle_beta   90.00
_cell.angle_gamma   90.00
#
_symmetry.space_group_name_H-M   'P 1'
#
loop_
_entity.id
_entity.type
_entity.pdbx_description
1 polymer ?
#
loop_
_entity_poly.entity_id
_entity_poly.type
_entity_poly.pdbx_seq_one_letter_code
_entity_poly.pdbx_strand_id
1 'polypeptide(L)'
;MDTKELSKIEREHATMPSFSESANMPVVEPNPRGHQPGERCREFDCGNCHWDVQRLKYWLRGRLLASGADDAEVDKALGAQTPSLLWRRGNRLCAIEVRSAPVSLAHASERTARLRAVGCDEVLWLCPPGYWVGQVPALGVDDFASQGCEYRVVTGLVEPGPSGVVEPRERPWAVRDFIENWVAGRVAWGYRDEATGGWATVSDWEQHTRAQALVIAQQRQELMNQRTALALARKATRDKAKQVHKLLHRLERAEETADELDATRRRLVDHNRVDATLRVTIAKQREALLHWQLITCFAMLVIVTFIVAGFMLK
;
A
#
# COMPACT_ATOMS: atom_id res chain seq x y z
N MET A 1 69.74 63.11 -14.75
CA MET A 1 69.32 61.82 -15.31
C MET A 1 69.71 60.74 -14.31
N ASP A 2 69.33 60.82 -13.05
CA ASP A 2 68.01 60.69 -12.40
C ASP A 2 67.45 59.25 -12.42
N THR A 3 68.03 58.43 -11.53
CA THR A 3 67.73 57.03 -11.24
C THR A 3 66.45 56.84 -10.41
N LYS A 4 65.51 57.79 -10.49
CA LYS A 4 64.26 57.84 -9.72
C LYS A 4 63.00 57.41 -10.50
N GLU A 5 63.11 57.09 -11.79
CA GLU A 5 61.94 56.76 -12.62
C GLU A 5 61.76 55.29 -13.02
N LEU A 6 62.70 54.40 -12.70
CA LEU A 6 62.56 52.97 -13.02
C LEU A 6 61.97 52.11 -11.88
N SER A 7 61.81 52.66 -10.67
CA SER A 7 61.20 51.93 -9.53
C SER A 7 59.70 52.21 -9.35
N LYS A 8 59.05 52.86 -10.32
CA LYS A 8 57.67 53.33 -10.21
C LYS A 8 56.66 52.59 -11.08
N ILE A 9 57.09 51.60 -11.88
CA ILE A 9 56.21 50.85 -12.80
C ILE A 9 55.96 49.39 -12.36
N GLU A 10 56.60 48.90 -11.28
CA GLU A 10 56.32 47.58 -10.68
C GLU A 10 55.41 47.64 -9.42
N ARG A 11 54.55 48.66 -9.31
CA ARG A 11 53.62 48.83 -8.18
C ARG A 11 52.15 48.97 -8.58
N GLU A 12 51.76 48.36 -9.69
CA GLU A 12 50.35 48.28 -10.09
C GLU A 12 49.99 46.85 -10.54
N HIS A 13 50.13 45.90 -9.62
CA HIS A 13 49.34 44.67 -9.69
C HIS A 13 48.50 44.53 -8.42
N ALA A 14 47.20 44.61 -8.67
CA ALA A 14 46.09 44.60 -7.73
C ALA A 14 46.22 43.48 -6.69
N THR A 15 46.54 43.88 -5.46
CA THR A 15 46.19 43.12 -4.28
C THR A 15 44.67 43.19 -4.14
N MET A 16 43.98 42.09 -4.48
CA MET A 16 42.59 41.87 -4.14
C MET A 16 42.40 42.16 -2.64
N PRO A 17 41.50 43.07 -2.23
CA PRO A 17 41.17 43.19 -0.82
C PRO A 17 40.46 41.90 -0.40
N SER A 18 41.07 41.18 0.55
CA SER A 18 40.37 40.16 1.31
C SER A 18 39.16 40.83 1.96
N PHE A 19 37.95 40.43 1.55
CA PHE A 19 36.73 40.75 2.27
C PHE A 19 36.73 40.02 3.62
N SER A 20 37.50 40.55 4.57
CA SER A 20 37.30 40.35 6.01
C SER A 20 36.64 41.60 6.56
N GLU A 21 35.48 41.94 6.00
CA GLU A 21 34.59 42.91 6.60
C GLU A 21 33.69 42.13 7.58
N SER A 22 34.28 41.75 8.72
CA SER A 22 33.51 41.60 9.94
C SER A 22 32.95 42.98 10.23
N ALA A 23 31.81 43.28 9.60
CA ALA A 23 31.04 44.48 9.88
C ALA A 23 30.94 44.53 11.41
N ASN A 24 31.53 45.58 11.99
CA ASN A 24 31.33 46.00 13.36
C ASN A 24 29.83 46.30 13.48
N MET A 25 29.02 45.25 13.61
CA MET A 25 27.71 45.38 14.21
C MET A 25 27.98 45.91 15.61
N PRO A 26 27.33 47.01 16.02
CA PRO A 26 27.48 47.50 17.37
C PRO A 26 27.25 46.32 18.31
N VAL A 27 28.17 46.12 19.26
CA VAL A 27 27.94 45.19 20.36
C VAL A 27 26.73 45.76 21.10
N VAL A 28 25.54 45.26 20.73
CA VAL A 28 24.30 45.59 21.41
C VAL A 28 24.47 44.93 22.77
N GLU A 29 24.74 45.75 23.80
CA GLU A 29 24.73 45.28 25.17
C GLU A 29 23.44 44.48 25.39
N PRO A 30 23.51 43.26 25.96
CA PRO A 30 22.33 42.45 26.21
C PRO A 30 21.31 43.33 26.92
N ASN A 31 20.13 43.48 26.31
CA ASN A 31 19.05 44.22 26.92
C ASN A 31 18.87 43.66 28.35
N PRO A 32 18.94 44.48 29.42
CA PRO A 32 18.79 43.98 30.79
C PRO A 32 17.41 43.37 31.05
N ARG A 33 16.52 43.43 30.05
CA ARG A 33 15.16 42.90 30.04
C ARG A 33 15.09 41.71 29.07
N GLY A 34 15.15 40.50 29.62
CA GLY A 34 15.21 39.23 28.87
C GLY A 34 16.27 38.30 29.45
N HIS A 35 16.19 37.01 29.14
CA HIS A 35 17.23 36.06 29.51
C HIS A 35 18.44 36.17 28.57
N GLN A 36 19.61 35.75 29.03
CA GLN A 36 20.74 35.65 28.12
C GLN A 36 20.45 34.59 27.05
N PRO A 37 20.99 34.76 25.83
CA PRO A 37 20.85 33.74 24.79
C PRO A 37 21.23 32.34 25.30
N GLY A 38 20.29 31.38 25.24
CA GLY A 38 20.49 30.01 25.70
C GLY A 38 20.19 29.75 27.19
N GLU A 39 19.85 30.78 27.97
CA GLU A 39 19.29 30.60 29.31
C GLU A 39 17.83 30.13 29.21
N ARG A 40 17.62 28.84 29.53
CA ARG A 40 16.28 28.24 29.56
C ARG A 40 15.56 28.68 30.83
N CYS A 41 14.72 29.70 30.75
CA CYS A 41 13.88 30.06 31.87
C CYS A 41 12.67 29.12 31.99
N ARG A 42 12.48 28.57 33.20
CA ARG A 42 11.35 27.71 33.56
C ARG A 42 10.53 28.29 34.72
N GLU A 43 10.84 29.51 35.14
CA GLU A 43 10.15 30.18 36.23
C GLU A 43 8.77 30.64 35.79
N PHE A 44 7.77 30.32 36.60
CA PHE A 44 6.39 30.75 36.39
C PHE A 44 6.31 32.28 36.52
N ASP A 45 5.65 32.94 35.56
CA ASP A 45 5.48 34.40 35.50
C ASP A 45 6.79 35.23 35.52
N CYS A 46 7.90 34.66 35.01
CA CYS A 46 9.13 35.43 34.86
C CYS A 46 8.93 36.66 33.94
N GLY A 47 9.15 37.86 34.46
CA GLY A 47 9.03 39.11 33.71
C GLY A 47 10.01 39.23 32.54
N ASN A 48 11.14 38.52 32.58
CA ASN A 48 12.10 38.46 31.47
C ASN A 48 11.60 37.56 30.33
N CYS A 49 10.83 36.50 30.64
CA CYS A 49 10.20 35.65 29.60
C CYS A 49 9.21 36.45 28.74
N HIS A 50 8.61 37.51 29.28
CA HIS A 50 7.74 38.38 28.49
C HIS A 50 8.49 38.99 27.30
N TRP A 51 9.75 39.40 27.48
CA TRP A 51 10.58 39.95 26.41
C TRP A 51 10.99 38.90 25.39
N ASP A 52 11.34 37.69 25.84
CA ASP A 52 11.67 36.57 24.96
C ASP A 52 10.47 36.14 24.11
N VAL A 53 9.27 36.10 24.72
CA VAL A 53 8.00 35.86 24.03
C VAL A 53 7.70 36.96 23.02
N GLN A 54 7.84 38.23 23.39
CA GLN A 54 7.62 39.34 22.46
C GLN A 54 8.61 39.30 21.28
N ARG A 55 9.89 39.03 21.54
CA ARG A 55 10.89 38.82 20.50
C ARG A 55 10.47 37.71 19.53
N LEU A 56 10.01 36.57 20.05
CA LEU A 56 9.51 35.47 19.22
C LEU A 56 8.29 35.90 18.38
N LYS A 57 7.31 36.61 18.94
CA LYS A 57 6.14 37.09 18.19
C LYS A 57 6.55 37.95 16.99
N TYR A 58 7.43 38.93 17.19
CA TYR A 58 7.90 39.79 16.09
C TYR A 58 8.78 39.05 15.09
N TRP A 59 9.59 38.09 15.55
CA TRP A 59 10.35 37.21 14.66
C TRP A 59 9.41 36.35 13.78
N LEU A 60 8.36 35.77 14.37
CA LEU A 60 7.35 35.00 13.64
C LEU A 60 6.62 35.86 12.61
N ARG A 61 6.25 37.09 12.97
CA ARG A 61 5.67 38.06 12.02
C ARG A 61 6.58 38.25 10.80
N GLY A 62 7.86 38.52 11.04
CA GLY A 62 8.83 38.67 9.94
C GLY A 62 8.94 37.42 9.07
N ARG A 63 8.92 36.23 9.68
CA ARG A 63 8.98 34.95 8.94
C ARG A 63 7.72 34.65 8.14
N LEU A 64 6.54 34.93 8.67
CA LEU A 64 5.27 34.75 7.97
C LEU A 64 5.22 35.64 6.72
N LEU A 65 5.55 36.93 6.86
CA LEU A 65 5.59 37.87 5.74
C LEU A 65 6.64 37.45 4.70
N ALA A 66 7.85 37.07 5.14
CA ALA A 66 8.89 36.59 4.24
C ALA A 66 8.52 35.28 3.51
N SER A 67 7.63 34.47 4.10
CA SER A 67 7.16 33.22 3.51
C SER A 67 5.93 33.40 2.60
N GLY A 68 5.44 34.63 2.42
CA GLY A 68 4.32 34.95 1.53
C GLY A 68 2.94 34.99 2.19
N ALA A 69 2.85 35.22 3.51
CA ALA A 69 1.59 35.61 4.13
C ALA A 69 1.15 37.00 3.64
N ASP A 70 -0.16 37.19 3.43
CA ASP A 70 -0.71 38.46 2.95
C ASP A 70 -0.64 39.56 4.02
N ASP A 71 -0.81 39.16 5.28
CA ASP A 71 -0.77 40.04 6.45
C ASP A 71 -0.31 39.23 7.68
N ALA A 72 0.39 39.90 8.60
CA ALA A 72 0.79 39.36 9.88
C ALA A 72 0.97 40.50 10.91
N GLU A 73 0.21 40.43 12.00
CA GLU A 73 0.21 41.44 13.05
C GLU A 73 0.36 40.80 14.44
N VAL A 74 1.20 41.42 15.27
CA VAL A 74 1.44 41.00 16.66
C VAL A 74 0.42 41.71 17.56
N ASP A 75 -0.20 40.96 18.46
CA ASP A 75 -1.14 41.48 19.46
C ASP A 75 -2.30 42.34 18.88
N LYS A 76 -2.70 42.06 17.62
CA LYS A 76 -3.88 42.69 17.00
C LYS A 76 -5.16 42.13 17.60
N ALA A 77 -6.10 43.00 17.96
CA ALA A 77 -7.41 42.58 18.40
C ALA A 77 -8.23 41.95 17.25
N LEU A 78 -8.91 40.86 17.55
CA LEU A 78 -9.90 40.18 16.72
C LEU A 78 -11.19 40.02 17.55
N GLY A 79 -12.13 40.96 17.36
CA GLY A 79 -13.32 41.06 18.18
C GLY A 79 -12.96 41.27 19.66
N ALA A 80 -13.48 40.40 20.53
CA ALA A 80 -13.19 40.43 21.97
C ALA A 80 -11.91 39.65 22.37
N GLN A 81 -11.13 39.15 21.41
CA GLN A 81 -9.92 38.36 21.67
C GLN A 81 -8.69 39.09 21.11
N THR A 82 -7.55 38.94 21.78
CA THR A 82 -6.25 39.41 21.27
C THR A 82 -5.30 38.23 21.20
N PRO A 83 -5.18 37.53 20.06
CA PRO A 83 -4.18 36.48 19.87
C PRO A 83 -2.76 37.07 19.92
N SER A 84 -1.77 36.23 20.21
CA SER A 84 -0.37 36.67 20.23
C SER A 84 0.11 37.14 18.86
N LEU A 85 -0.33 36.45 17.81
CA LEU A 85 -0.12 36.86 16.43
C LEU A 85 -1.32 36.45 15.59
N LEU A 86 -1.77 37.36 14.72
CA LEU A 86 -2.81 37.12 13.74
C LEU A 86 -2.21 37.24 12.34
N TRP A 87 -2.51 36.31 11.44
CA TRP A 87 -2.02 36.36 10.07
C TRP A 87 -3.02 35.81 9.07
N ARG A 88 -2.85 36.18 7.80
CA ARG A 88 -3.78 35.83 6.73
C ARG A 88 -3.06 35.26 5.51
N ARG A 89 -3.68 34.29 4.87
CA ARG A 89 -3.32 33.80 3.53
C ARG A 89 -4.56 33.53 2.71
N GLY A 90 -4.77 34.30 1.65
CA GLY A 90 -5.99 34.28 0.85
C GLY A 90 -7.20 34.56 1.74
N ASN A 91 -8.09 33.57 1.82
CA ASN A 91 -9.32 33.64 2.62
C ASN A 91 -9.17 33.06 4.02
N ARG A 92 -7.98 32.57 4.40
CA ARG A 92 -7.77 31.90 5.69
C ARG A 92 -7.21 32.90 6.70
N LEU A 93 -7.88 33.02 7.85
CA LEU A 93 -7.43 33.79 9.00
C LEU A 93 -6.91 32.84 10.08
N CYS A 94 -5.63 32.98 10.41
CA CYS A 94 -4.92 32.08 11.30
C CYS A 94 -4.38 32.85 12.51
N ALA A 95 -4.45 32.24 13.70
CA ALA A 95 -3.88 32.78 14.92
C ALA A 95 -2.74 31.90 15.44
N ILE A 96 -1.73 32.54 16.04
CA ILE A 96 -0.70 31.88 16.84
C ILE A 96 -0.82 32.38 18.28
N GLU A 97 -0.85 31.47 19.24
CA GLU A 97 -0.75 31.76 20.66
C GLU A 97 0.63 31.35 21.17
N VAL A 98 1.37 32.31 21.71
CA VAL A 98 2.72 32.09 22.27
C VAL A 98 2.62 32.20 23.78
N ARG A 99 3.05 31.14 24.49
CA ARG A 99 3.09 31.12 25.95
C ARG A 99 4.41 30.52 26.41
N SER A 100 5.14 31.24 27.25
CA SER A 100 6.36 30.73 27.91
C SER A 100 6.05 29.93 29.16
N ALA A 101 4.90 30.15 29.80
CA ALA A 101 4.46 29.41 30.97
C ALA A 101 3.41 28.35 30.59
N PRO A 102 3.43 27.17 31.25
CA PRO A 102 2.41 26.15 31.03
C PRO A 102 1.05 26.64 31.53
N VAL A 103 0.02 26.56 30.68
CA VAL A 103 -1.40 26.69 31.09
C VAL A 103 -2.02 25.30 31.32
N SER A 104 -3.32 25.21 31.58
CA SER A 104 -4.00 23.90 31.59
C SER A 104 -4.53 23.58 30.20
N LEU A 105 -4.68 22.29 29.87
CA LEU A 105 -5.34 21.86 28.62
C LEU A 105 -6.73 22.48 28.49
N ALA A 106 -7.53 22.47 29.56
CA ALA A 106 -8.87 23.05 29.57
C ALA A 106 -8.84 24.53 29.15
N HIS A 107 -7.89 25.30 29.67
CA HIS A 107 -7.71 26.70 29.30
C HIS A 107 -7.31 26.86 27.83
N ALA A 108 -6.38 26.03 27.34
CA ALA A 108 -5.95 26.08 25.94
C ALA A 108 -7.08 25.72 24.97
N SER A 109 -7.87 24.68 25.29
CA SER A 109 -9.04 24.28 24.50
C SER A 109 -10.11 25.37 24.48
N GLU A 110 -10.44 25.94 25.64
CA GLU A 110 -11.44 27.01 25.75
C GLU A 110 -10.98 28.28 25.00
N ARG A 111 -9.71 28.66 25.13
CA ARG A 111 -9.13 29.80 24.39
C ARG A 111 -9.15 29.54 22.87
N THR A 112 -8.85 28.32 22.43
CA THR A 112 -8.94 27.92 21.03
C THR A 112 -10.37 28.05 20.51
N ALA A 113 -11.36 27.57 21.28
CA ALA A 113 -12.77 27.68 20.93
C ALA A 113 -13.22 29.15 20.83
N ARG A 114 -12.79 30.02 21.76
CA ARG A 114 -13.08 31.47 21.70
C ARG A 114 -12.49 32.14 20.46
N LEU A 115 -11.25 31.80 20.08
CA LEU A 115 -10.61 32.34 18.88
C LEU A 115 -11.31 31.88 17.60
N ARG A 116 -11.72 30.61 17.53
CA ARG A 116 -12.53 30.11 16.41
C ARG A 116 -13.89 30.78 16.34
N ALA A 117 -14.54 31.01 17.48
CA ALA A 117 -15.85 31.67 17.53
C ALA A 117 -15.84 33.12 17.03
N VAL A 118 -14.69 33.82 17.11
CA VAL A 118 -14.52 35.18 16.57
C VAL A 118 -14.00 35.21 15.13
N GLY A 119 -13.87 34.05 14.47
CA GLY A 119 -13.57 33.95 13.04
C GLY A 119 -12.16 33.49 12.67
N CYS A 120 -11.35 32.95 13.60
CA CYS A 120 -10.11 32.27 13.21
C CYS A 120 -10.41 30.87 12.64
N ASP A 121 -9.87 30.58 11.46
CA ASP A 121 -9.94 29.26 10.83
C ASP A 121 -8.97 28.27 11.49
N GLU A 122 -7.75 28.72 11.77
CA GLU A 122 -6.71 27.91 12.42
C GLU A 122 -6.13 28.63 13.64
N VAL A 123 -5.79 27.85 14.67
CA VAL A 123 -5.14 28.36 15.89
C VAL A 123 -3.98 27.43 16.23
N LEU A 124 -2.76 27.96 16.23
CA LEU A 124 -1.53 27.24 16.57
C LEU A 124 -1.01 27.71 17.93
N TRP A 125 -0.68 26.79 18.82
CA TRP A 125 -0.01 27.10 20.08
C TRP A 125 1.50 26.83 20.00
N LEU A 126 2.30 27.78 20.50
CA LEU A 126 3.72 27.60 20.76
C LEU A 126 3.95 27.66 22.28
N CYS A 127 4.36 26.54 22.86
CA CYS A 127 4.51 26.36 24.30
C CYS A 127 5.83 25.62 24.65
N PRO A 128 6.27 25.59 25.92
CA PRO A 128 7.36 24.72 26.33
C PRO A 128 7.02 23.23 26.10
N PRO A 129 8.02 22.36 25.87
CA PRO A 129 7.80 20.93 25.72
C PRO A 129 7.20 20.30 26.99
N GLY A 130 6.41 19.24 26.81
CA GLY A 130 5.82 18.47 27.92
C GLY A 130 4.37 18.83 28.28
N TYR A 131 3.77 19.82 27.63
CA TYR A 131 2.44 20.33 27.97
C TYR A 131 1.44 20.22 26.80
N TRP A 132 0.45 19.32 26.92
CA TRP A 132 -0.76 19.11 26.05
C TRP A 132 -0.55 19.01 24.53
N VAL A 133 0.71 18.97 24.10
CA VAL A 133 1.12 18.71 22.74
C VAL A 133 0.50 17.39 22.26
N GLY A 134 -0.27 17.45 21.18
CA GLY A 134 -1.02 16.32 20.64
C GLY A 134 -2.46 16.20 21.14
N GLN A 135 -2.96 17.09 22.00
CA GLN A 135 -4.38 17.18 22.42
C GLN A 135 -5.05 18.49 21.99
N VAL A 136 -4.24 19.52 21.74
CA VAL A 136 -4.62 20.75 21.04
C VAL A 136 -3.62 21.01 19.92
N PRO A 137 -3.97 21.82 18.91
CA PRO A 137 -3.04 22.19 17.86
C PRO A 137 -1.85 22.99 18.42
N ALA A 138 -0.77 22.30 18.81
CA ALA A 138 0.35 22.88 19.56
C ALA A 138 1.71 22.28 19.17
N LEU A 139 2.75 23.12 19.22
CA LEU A 139 4.15 22.76 19.04
C LEU A 139 4.95 23.14 20.28
N GLY A 140 5.74 22.19 20.76
CA GLY A 140 6.68 22.42 21.86
C GLY A 140 7.97 23.04 21.35
N VAL A 141 8.27 24.27 21.77
CA VAL A 141 9.49 24.99 21.43
C VAL A 141 10.54 24.79 22.52
N ASP A 142 11.75 24.38 22.15
CA ASP A 142 12.82 24.04 23.11
C ASP A 142 13.23 25.23 23.99
N ASP A 143 13.32 26.41 23.38
CA ASP A 143 13.78 27.64 24.04
C ASP A 143 13.18 28.89 23.39
N PHE A 144 12.62 29.78 24.21
CA PHE A 144 12.12 31.10 23.81
C PHE A 144 13.22 32.16 23.78
N ALA A 145 14.33 31.93 24.47
CA ALA A 145 15.51 32.80 24.52
C ALA A 145 16.63 32.37 23.54
N SER A 146 16.30 31.64 22.46
CA SER A 146 17.30 31.08 21.54
C SER A 146 18.30 32.11 20.97
N GLN A 147 19.59 31.75 20.96
CA GLN A 147 20.65 32.54 20.34
C GLN A 147 20.42 32.67 18.84
N GLY A 148 20.55 33.88 18.30
CA GLY A 148 20.36 34.13 16.87
C GLY A 148 18.92 33.90 16.36
N CYS A 149 17.94 33.77 17.26
CA CYS A 149 16.56 33.42 16.91
C CYS A 149 16.43 32.06 16.18
N GLU A 150 17.30 31.10 16.49
CA GLU A 150 17.22 29.71 15.99
C GLU A 150 16.24 28.87 16.80
N TYR A 151 14.96 29.19 16.70
CA TYR A 151 13.90 28.48 17.41
C TYR A 151 13.69 27.07 16.85
N ARG A 152 13.59 26.08 17.74
CA ARG A 152 13.39 24.66 17.39
C ARG A 152 12.15 24.09 18.04
N VAL A 153 11.33 23.41 17.23
CA VAL A 153 10.25 22.55 17.65
C VAL A 153 10.82 21.19 18.01
N VAL A 154 10.53 20.74 19.23
CA VAL A 154 10.99 19.44 19.75
C VAL A 154 9.85 18.45 19.95
N THR A 155 8.59 18.91 20.01
CA THR A 155 7.41 18.05 20.14
C THR A 155 6.21 18.62 19.36
N GLY A 156 5.27 17.76 18.96
CA GLY A 156 3.98 18.16 18.36
C GLY A 156 3.88 18.02 16.85
N LEU A 157 4.98 17.66 16.21
CA LEU A 157 5.03 17.32 14.81
C LEU A 157 4.86 15.82 14.64
N VAL A 158 4.23 15.44 13.54
CA VAL A 158 4.03 14.05 13.14
C VAL A 158 4.63 13.80 11.77
N GLU A 159 5.09 12.58 11.54
CA GLU A 159 5.64 12.15 10.25
C GLU A 159 5.09 10.79 9.84
N PRO A 160 5.02 10.49 8.53
CA PRO A 160 4.59 9.18 8.07
C PRO A 160 5.62 8.13 8.48
N GLY A 161 5.20 7.20 9.34
CA GLY A 161 6.00 6.05 9.76
C GLY A 161 6.15 5.00 8.65
N PRO A 162 7.11 4.08 8.78
CA PRO A 162 7.41 3.05 7.78
C PRO A 162 6.25 2.07 7.54
N SER A 163 5.32 1.97 8.49
CA SER A 163 4.10 1.15 8.43
C SER A 163 2.92 1.87 7.75
N GLY A 164 3.10 3.12 7.31
CA GLY A 164 2.02 3.98 6.82
C GLY A 164 1.15 4.58 7.94
N VAL A 165 1.49 4.32 9.20
CA VAL A 165 0.88 4.95 10.38
C VAL A 165 1.62 6.25 10.71
N VAL A 166 0.87 7.26 11.15
CA VAL A 166 1.44 8.54 11.56
C VAL A 166 2.11 8.39 12.92
N GLU A 167 3.40 8.72 12.99
CA GLU A 167 4.22 8.61 14.20
C GLU A 167 4.69 10.01 14.67
N PRO A 168 4.86 10.24 15.98
CA PRO A 168 5.48 11.46 16.46
C PRO A 168 6.89 11.60 15.91
N ARG A 169 7.23 12.79 15.40
CA ARG A 169 8.57 13.05 14.90
C ARG A 169 9.56 13.13 16.07
N GLU A 170 10.63 12.34 16.00
CA GLU A 170 11.67 12.31 17.05
C GLU A 170 12.71 13.42 16.91
N ARG A 171 12.94 13.90 15.68
CA ARG A 171 13.99 14.88 15.39
C ARG A 171 13.48 16.33 15.51
N PRO A 172 14.22 17.21 16.22
CA PRO A 172 13.87 18.62 16.28
C PRO A 172 13.77 19.24 14.88
N TRP A 173 12.82 20.16 14.69
CA TRP A 173 12.63 20.88 13.44
C TRP A 173 12.73 22.39 13.69
N ALA A 174 13.35 23.14 12.77
CA ALA A 174 13.40 24.59 12.92
C ALA A 174 12.00 25.19 12.78
N VAL A 175 11.63 26.10 13.69
CA VAL A 175 10.35 26.82 13.61
C VAL A 175 10.25 27.59 12.29
N ARG A 176 11.38 28.10 11.79
CA ARG A 176 11.44 28.79 10.49
C ARG A 176 10.91 27.90 9.37
N ASP A 177 11.43 26.69 9.29
CA ASP A 177 11.09 25.75 8.22
C ASP A 177 9.63 25.28 8.36
N PHE A 178 9.16 25.10 9.61
CA PHE A 178 7.74 24.85 9.87
C PHE A 178 6.86 26.00 9.34
N ILE A 179 7.18 27.27 9.67
CA ILE A 179 6.40 28.44 9.21
C ILE A 179 6.40 28.54 7.69
N GLU A 180 7.55 28.36 7.03
CA GLU A 180 7.63 28.39 5.58
C GLU A 180 6.70 27.35 4.94
N ASN A 181 6.72 26.12 5.46
CA ASN A 181 5.88 25.07 4.93
C ASN A 181 4.41 25.21 5.34
N TRP A 182 4.09 25.76 6.51
CA TRP A 182 2.72 26.03 6.92
C TRP A 182 2.10 27.14 6.06
N VAL A 183 2.84 28.23 5.83
CA VAL A 183 2.42 29.29 4.90
C VAL A 183 2.32 28.75 3.49
N ALA A 184 3.17 27.82 3.05
CA ALA A 184 3.03 27.21 1.73
C ALA A 184 1.84 26.22 1.64
N GLY A 185 1.31 25.74 2.77
CA GLY A 185 0.31 24.66 2.82
C GLY A 185 0.92 23.29 2.50
N ARG A 186 2.20 23.10 2.86
CA ARG A 186 2.98 21.87 2.65
C ARG A 186 3.22 21.09 3.94
N VAL A 187 2.68 21.57 5.07
CA VAL A 187 2.85 20.93 6.38
C VAL A 187 1.53 20.48 6.95
N ALA A 188 1.47 19.17 7.18
CA ALA A 188 0.48 18.52 8.01
C ALA A 188 0.92 18.59 9.48
N TRP A 189 0.08 19.15 10.33
CA TRP A 189 0.24 19.15 11.77
C TRP A 189 -1.13 18.87 12.38
N GLY A 190 -1.19 18.11 13.47
CA GLY A 190 -2.45 17.57 13.97
C GLY A 190 -2.44 17.38 15.49
N TYR A 191 -3.63 17.29 16.05
CA TYR A 191 -3.84 16.92 17.45
C TYR A 191 -4.85 15.79 17.52
N ARG A 192 -4.73 14.92 18.50
CA ARG A 192 -5.66 13.83 18.74
C ARG A 192 -6.99 14.40 19.20
N ASP A 193 -8.04 14.10 18.46
CA ASP A 193 -9.41 14.33 18.86
C ASP A 193 -9.96 13.07 19.53
N GLU A 194 -10.23 13.20 20.82
CA GLU A 194 -10.76 12.12 21.63
C GLU A 194 -12.19 11.72 21.23
N ALA A 195 -12.96 12.63 20.60
CA ALA A 195 -14.33 12.35 20.18
C ALA A 195 -14.40 11.49 18.91
N THR A 196 -13.45 11.64 17.99
CA THR A 196 -13.39 10.87 16.74
C THR A 196 -12.39 9.72 16.79
N GLY A 197 -11.63 9.59 17.88
CA GLY A 197 -10.58 8.57 18.03
C GLY A 197 -9.44 8.71 17.02
N GLY A 198 -9.35 9.86 16.35
CA GLY A 198 -8.43 10.15 15.25
C GLY A 198 -7.69 11.47 15.44
N TRP A 199 -6.80 11.80 14.50
CA TRP A 199 -6.12 13.10 14.49
C TRP A 199 -7.04 14.14 13.82
N ALA A 200 -7.43 15.20 14.54
CA ALA A 200 -8.34 16.22 14.04
C ALA A 200 -7.68 17.19 13.05
N THR A 201 -8.33 17.25 11.88
CA THR A 201 -8.26 18.29 10.84
C THR A 201 -6.87 18.70 10.41
N VAL A 202 -6.36 17.94 9.47
CA VAL A 202 -5.30 18.40 8.56
C VAL A 202 -5.99 18.67 7.22
N SER A 203 -5.84 19.87 6.69
CA SER A 203 -6.31 20.24 5.34
C SER A 203 -5.78 19.26 4.26
N ASP A 204 -4.60 18.67 4.51
CA ASP A 204 -3.98 17.64 3.68
C ASP A 204 -4.47 16.21 4.02
N TRP A 205 -4.94 15.94 5.25
CA TRP A 205 -5.49 14.61 5.60
C TRP A 205 -6.84 14.38 4.96
N GLU A 206 -7.64 15.42 4.69
CA GLU A 206 -8.86 15.19 3.92
C GLU A 206 -8.54 14.70 2.50
N GLN A 207 -7.48 15.21 1.88
CA GLN A 207 -6.99 14.72 0.58
C GLN A 207 -6.37 13.33 0.68
N HIS A 208 -5.51 13.08 1.68
CA HIS A 208 -4.90 11.76 1.90
C HIS A 208 -5.92 10.69 2.32
N THR A 209 -6.92 11.02 3.14
CA THR A 209 -8.00 10.12 3.55
C THR A 209 -8.96 9.87 2.41
N ARG A 210 -9.28 10.86 1.57
CA ARG A 210 -10.04 10.63 0.34
C ARG A 210 -9.27 9.72 -0.61
N ALA A 211 -7.97 9.94 -0.79
CA ALA A 211 -7.12 9.07 -1.60
C ALA A 211 -7.07 7.63 -1.04
N GLN A 212 -6.89 7.47 0.28
CA GLN A 212 -6.92 6.16 0.95
C GLN A 212 -8.30 5.50 0.86
N ALA A 213 -9.39 6.24 1.04
CA ALA A 213 -10.75 5.74 0.92
C ALA A 213 -11.05 5.27 -0.52
N LEU A 214 -10.57 6.01 -1.53
CA LEU A 214 -10.65 5.60 -2.93
C LEU A 214 -9.85 4.31 -3.20
N VAL A 215 -8.62 4.21 -2.67
CA VAL A 215 -7.81 2.98 -2.78
C VAL A 215 -8.50 1.80 -2.09
N ILE A 216 -9.04 1.99 -0.88
CA ILE A 216 -9.78 0.94 -0.15
C ILE A 216 -11.05 0.54 -0.91
N ALA A 217 -11.78 1.49 -1.49
CA ALA A 217 -12.95 1.21 -2.30
C ALA A 217 -12.57 0.40 -3.55
N GLN A 218 -11.47 0.76 -4.22
CA GLN A 218 -10.94 0.04 -5.37
C GLN A 218 -10.49 -1.39 -4.98
N GLN A 219 -9.80 -1.56 -3.85
CA GLN A 219 -9.40 -2.86 -3.34
C GLN A 219 -10.60 -3.73 -2.97
N ARG A 220 -11.66 -3.16 -2.38
CA ARG A 220 -12.91 -3.87 -2.09
C ARG A 220 -13.59 -4.34 -3.37
N GLN A 221 -13.63 -3.49 -4.40
CA GLN A 221 -14.19 -3.87 -5.70
C GLN A 221 -13.38 -4.98 -6.36
N GLU A 222 -12.05 -4.92 -6.28
CA GLU A 222 -11.17 -5.96 -6.80
C GLU A 222 -11.35 -7.30 -6.06
N LEU A 223 -11.45 -7.27 -4.73
CA LEU A 223 -11.77 -8.47 -3.94
C LEU A 223 -13.14 -9.06 -4.29
N MET A 224 -14.14 -8.21 -4.58
CA MET A 224 -15.45 -8.64 -5.05
C MET A 224 -15.32 -9.37 -6.40
N ASN A 225 -14.58 -8.79 -7.36
CA ASN A 225 -14.32 -9.38 -8.67
C ASN A 225 -13.56 -10.72 -8.56
N GLN A 226 -12.57 -10.81 -7.69
CA GLN A 226 -11.82 -12.05 -7.46
C GLN A 226 -12.71 -13.14 -6.85
N ARG A 227 -13.61 -12.77 -5.91
CA ARG A 227 -14.58 -13.71 -5.34
C ARG A 227 -15.57 -14.21 -6.39
N THR A 228 -16.08 -13.34 -7.27
CA THR A 228 -16.99 -13.76 -8.34
C THR A 228 -16.27 -14.64 -9.37
N ALA A 229 -15.05 -14.28 -9.77
CA ALA A 229 -14.21 -15.11 -10.64
C ALA A 229 -13.94 -16.50 -10.04
N LEU A 230 -13.61 -16.58 -8.74
CA LEU A 230 -13.41 -17.85 -8.05
C LEU A 230 -14.70 -18.69 -8.00
N ALA A 231 -15.86 -18.06 -7.77
CA ALA A 231 -17.15 -18.75 -7.77
C ALA A 231 -17.49 -19.33 -9.16
N LEU A 232 -17.22 -18.57 -10.23
CA LEU A 232 -17.38 -19.03 -11.61
C LEU A 232 -16.43 -20.18 -11.94
N ALA A 233 -15.15 -20.07 -11.55
CA ALA A 233 -14.17 -21.14 -11.72
C ALA A 233 -14.58 -22.42 -10.99
N ARG A 234 -15.05 -22.32 -9.74
CA ARG A 234 -15.59 -23.45 -8.96
C ARG A 234 -16.82 -24.08 -9.59
N LYS A 235 -17.68 -23.29 -10.23
CA LYS A 235 -18.83 -23.81 -10.97
C LYS A 235 -18.38 -24.58 -12.21
N ALA A 236 -17.46 -23.98 -12.99
CA ALA A 236 -16.90 -24.61 -14.19
C ALA A 236 -16.19 -25.94 -13.89
N THR A 237 -15.40 -26.01 -12.80
CA THR A 237 -14.74 -27.27 -12.38
C THR A 237 -15.76 -28.33 -11.98
N ARG A 238 -16.83 -27.96 -11.27
CA ARG A 238 -17.93 -28.88 -10.93
C ARG A 238 -18.65 -29.41 -12.17
N ASP A 239 -18.91 -28.55 -13.16
CA ASP A 239 -19.56 -28.97 -14.40
C ASP A 239 -18.66 -29.89 -15.23
N LYS A 240 -17.35 -29.61 -15.27
CA LYS A 240 -16.34 -30.49 -15.88
C LYS A 240 -16.24 -31.84 -15.16
N ALA A 241 -16.27 -31.87 -13.82
CA ALA A 241 -16.28 -33.12 -13.06
C ALA A 241 -17.52 -33.98 -13.39
N LYS A 242 -18.70 -33.36 -13.53
CA LYS A 242 -19.91 -34.06 -13.99
C LYS A 242 -19.77 -34.61 -15.41
N GLN A 243 -19.13 -33.87 -16.32
CA GLN A 243 -18.86 -34.33 -17.68
C GLN A 243 -17.91 -35.54 -17.67
N VAL A 244 -16.82 -35.47 -16.91
CA VAL A 244 -15.87 -36.58 -16.75
C VAL A 244 -16.57 -37.82 -16.20
N HIS A 245 -17.38 -37.69 -15.16
CA HIS A 245 -18.12 -38.82 -14.59
C HIS A 245 -19.08 -39.46 -15.61
N LYS A 246 -19.80 -38.66 -16.41
CA LYS A 246 -20.65 -39.18 -17.50
C LYS A 246 -19.85 -39.91 -18.57
N LEU A 247 -18.65 -39.40 -18.92
CA LEU A 247 -17.78 -40.02 -19.92
C LEU A 247 -17.20 -41.33 -19.40
N LEU A 248 -16.76 -41.38 -18.14
CA LEU A 248 -16.30 -42.61 -17.49
C LEU A 248 -17.38 -43.68 -17.50
N HIS A 249 -18.62 -43.33 -17.12
CA HIS A 249 -19.72 -44.29 -17.16
C HIS A 249 -20.02 -44.78 -18.59
N ARG A 250 -19.90 -43.92 -19.62
CA ARG A 250 -20.07 -44.34 -21.02
C ARG A 250 -18.93 -45.27 -21.48
N LEU A 251 -17.71 -45.01 -21.01
CA LEU A 251 -16.55 -45.83 -21.30
C LEU A 251 -16.68 -47.21 -20.65
N GLU A 252 -17.09 -47.28 -19.39
CA GLU A 252 -17.37 -48.54 -18.68
C GLU A 252 -18.43 -49.38 -19.42
N ARG A 253 -19.54 -48.76 -19.85
CA ARG A 253 -20.53 -49.48 -20.69
C ARG A 253 -19.96 -49.96 -22.02
N ALA A 254 -19.08 -49.17 -22.64
CA ALA A 254 -18.46 -49.57 -23.90
C ALA A 254 -17.49 -50.74 -23.70
N GLU A 255 -16.74 -50.75 -22.60
CA GLU A 255 -15.90 -51.87 -22.18
C GLU A 255 -16.71 -53.14 -21.95
N GLU A 256 -17.83 -53.06 -21.22
CA GLU A 256 -18.76 -54.20 -21.05
C GLU A 256 -19.24 -54.76 -22.39
N THR A 257 -19.66 -53.90 -23.33
CA THR A 257 -20.08 -54.36 -24.66
C THR A 257 -18.95 -54.96 -25.48
N ALA A 258 -17.72 -54.47 -25.31
CA ALA A 258 -16.55 -55.04 -25.98
C ALA A 258 -16.22 -56.43 -25.42
N ASP A 259 -16.31 -56.61 -24.11
CA ASP A 259 -16.13 -57.92 -23.45
C ASP A 259 -17.20 -58.93 -23.89
N GLU A 260 -18.46 -58.50 -24.05
CA GLU A 260 -19.53 -59.33 -24.60
C GLU A 260 -19.26 -59.73 -26.06
N LEU A 261 -18.80 -58.78 -26.88
CA LEU A 261 -18.40 -59.04 -28.27
C LEU A 261 -17.22 -60.02 -28.35
N ASP A 262 -16.24 -59.90 -27.47
CA ASP A 262 -15.11 -60.84 -27.42
C ASP A 262 -15.55 -62.22 -26.94
N ALA A 263 -16.46 -62.31 -25.98
CA ALA A 263 -17.03 -63.58 -25.53
C ALA A 263 -17.84 -64.27 -26.65
N THR A 264 -18.67 -63.53 -27.38
CA THR A 264 -19.43 -64.06 -28.52
C THR A 264 -18.52 -64.48 -29.68
N ARG A 265 -17.47 -63.70 -29.96
CA ARG A 265 -16.44 -64.06 -30.94
C ARG A 265 -15.75 -65.37 -30.59
N ARG A 266 -15.36 -65.58 -29.32
CA ARG A 266 -14.78 -66.85 -28.85
C ARG A 266 -15.75 -68.02 -29.07
N ARG A 267 -17.03 -67.87 -28.73
CA ARG A 267 -18.06 -68.90 -28.99
C ARG A 267 -18.23 -69.22 -30.47
N LEU A 268 -18.20 -68.22 -31.35
CA LEU A 268 -18.27 -68.42 -32.80
C LEU A 268 -17.04 -69.17 -33.33
N VAL A 269 -15.85 -68.86 -32.82
CA VAL A 269 -14.63 -69.60 -33.16
C VAL A 269 -14.72 -71.06 -32.72
N ASP A 270 -15.25 -71.34 -31.54
CA ASP A 270 -15.46 -72.70 -31.04
C ASP A 270 -16.49 -73.47 -31.88
N HIS A 271 -17.62 -72.85 -32.22
CA HIS A 271 -18.62 -73.44 -33.12
C HIS A 271 -18.02 -73.75 -34.50
N ASN A 272 -17.26 -72.81 -35.09
CA ASN A 272 -16.60 -73.04 -36.37
C ASN A 272 -15.59 -74.20 -36.31
N ARG A 273 -14.89 -74.37 -35.18
CA ARG A 273 -13.99 -75.50 -34.96
C ARG A 273 -14.77 -76.81 -34.90
N VAL A 274 -15.88 -76.86 -34.16
CA VAL A 274 -16.76 -78.04 -34.09
C VAL A 274 -17.32 -78.37 -35.48
N ASP A 275 -17.85 -77.39 -36.21
CA ASP A 275 -18.38 -77.57 -37.56
C ASP A 275 -17.30 -78.09 -38.53
N ALA A 276 -16.08 -77.57 -38.45
CA ALA A 276 -14.96 -78.07 -39.24
C ALA A 276 -14.65 -79.54 -38.92
N THR A 277 -14.65 -79.92 -37.64
CA THR A 277 -14.45 -81.33 -37.25
C THR A 277 -15.59 -82.23 -37.74
N LEU A 278 -16.84 -81.77 -37.65
CA LEU A 278 -18.02 -82.51 -38.14
C LEU A 278 -17.98 -82.68 -39.66
N ARG A 279 -17.55 -81.65 -40.42
CA ARG A 279 -17.38 -81.78 -41.87
C ARG A 279 -16.32 -82.82 -42.23
N VAL A 280 -15.21 -82.87 -41.49
CA VAL A 280 -14.17 -83.89 -41.68
C VAL A 280 -14.68 -85.29 -41.35
N THR A 281 -15.43 -85.47 -40.27
CA THR A 281 -15.99 -86.79 -39.93
C THR A 281 -17.04 -87.25 -40.93
N ILE A 282 -17.93 -86.37 -41.41
CA ILE A 282 -18.89 -86.68 -42.47
C ILE A 282 -18.18 -87.08 -43.77
N ALA A 283 -17.12 -86.36 -44.16
CA ALA A 283 -16.33 -86.71 -45.34
C ALA A 283 -15.72 -88.12 -45.21
N LYS A 284 -15.13 -88.45 -44.05
CA LYS A 284 -14.61 -89.80 -43.77
C LYS A 284 -15.70 -90.88 -43.80
N GLN A 285 -16.88 -90.60 -43.24
CA GLN A 285 -18.02 -91.54 -43.26
C GLN A 285 -18.53 -91.77 -44.69
N ARG A 286 -18.62 -90.72 -45.52
CA ARG A 286 -18.99 -90.86 -46.94
C ARG A 286 -17.98 -91.72 -47.69
N GLU A 287 -16.69 -91.51 -47.46
CA GLU A 287 -15.64 -92.34 -48.06
C GLU A 287 -15.74 -93.80 -47.61
N ALA A 288 -15.97 -94.04 -46.32
CA ALA A 288 -16.20 -95.40 -45.81
C ALA A 288 -17.44 -96.07 -46.44
N LEU A 289 -18.54 -95.32 -46.62
CA LEU A 289 -19.74 -95.82 -47.31
C LEU A 289 -19.45 -96.20 -48.77
N LEU A 290 -18.68 -95.39 -49.50
CA LEU A 290 -18.24 -95.72 -50.86
C LEU A 290 -17.39 -97.00 -50.90
N HIS A 291 -16.46 -97.17 -49.95
CA HIS A 291 -15.67 -98.40 -49.84
C HIS A 291 -16.54 -99.62 -49.55
N TRP A 292 -17.50 -99.51 -48.63
CA TRP A 292 -18.44 -100.59 -48.32
C TRP A 292 -19.33 -100.94 -49.52
N GLN A 293 -19.81 -99.94 -50.28
CA GLN A 293 -20.56 -100.16 -51.51
C GLN A 293 -19.73 -100.87 -52.58
N LEU A 294 -18.45 -100.50 -52.73
CA LEU A 294 -17.55 -101.21 -53.64
C LEU A 294 -17.34 -102.66 -53.19
N ILE A 295 -17.08 -102.92 -51.91
CA ILE A 295 -16.91 -104.28 -51.36
C ILE A 295 -18.17 -105.13 -51.59
N THR A 296 -19.36 -104.58 -51.34
CA THR A 296 -20.61 -105.32 -51.56
C THR A 296 -20.88 -105.56 -53.05
N CYS A 297 -20.60 -104.58 -53.93
CA CYS A 297 -20.66 -104.79 -55.38
C CYS A 297 -19.69 -105.87 -55.87
N PHE A 298 -18.43 -105.86 -55.40
CA PHE A 298 -17.46 -106.91 -55.72
C PHE A 298 -17.90 -108.28 -55.19
N ALA A 299 -18.38 -108.37 -53.94
CA ALA A 299 -18.89 -109.60 -53.37
C ALA A 299 -20.09 -110.14 -54.17
N MET A 300 -21.02 -109.28 -54.57
CA MET A 300 -22.15 -109.66 -55.42
C MET A 300 -21.69 -110.16 -56.80
N LEU A 301 -20.70 -109.52 -57.43
CA LEU A 301 -20.12 -110.00 -58.69
C LEU A 301 -19.43 -111.37 -58.54
N VAL A 302 -18.73 -111.60 -57.43
CA VAL A 302 -18.13 -112.92 -57.10
C VAL A 302 -19.21 -113.98 -56.90
N ILE A 303 -20.28 -113.67 -56.16
CA ILE A 303 -21.41 -114.61 -55.97
C ILE A 303 -22.06 -114.94 -57.32
N VAL A 304 -22.34 -113.93 -58.15
CA VAL A 304 -22.95 -114.13 -59.49
C VAL A 304 -22.04 -114.96 -60.39
N THR A 305 -20.73 -114.71 -60.39
CA THR A 305 -19.77 -115.52 -61.18
C THR A 305 -19.69 -116.95 -60.68
N PHE A 306 -19.74 -117.21 -59.37
CA PHE A 306 -19.84 -118.57 -58.82
C PHE A 306 -21.15 -119.28 -59.21
N ILE A 307 -22.29 -118.56 -59.20
CA ILE A 307 -23.58 -119.12 -59.65
C ILE A 307 -23.52 -119.48 -61.14
N VAL A 308 -23.02 -118.57 -61.99
CA VAL A 308 -22.89 -118.82 -63.43
C VAL A 308 -21.90 -119.96 -63.73
N ALA A 309 -20.77 -120.03 -63.02
CA ALA A 309 -19.83 -121.14 -63.12
C ALA A 309 -20.44 -122.47 -62.65
N GLY A 310 -21.26 -122.45 -61.59
CA GLY A 310 -22.02 -123.61 -61.12
C GLY A 310 -23.03 -124.11 -62.16
N PHE A 311 -23.74 -123.20 -62.83
CA PHE A 311 -24.67 -123.54 -63.93
C PHE A 311 -23.96 -124.06 -65.19
N MET A 312 -22.71 -123.65 -65.44
CA MET A 312 -21.91 -124.13 -66.58
C MET A 312 -21.25 -125.50 -66.33
N LEU A 313 -21.28 -126.01 -65.09
CA LEU A 313 -20.58 -127.23 -64.69
C LEU A 313 -21.49 -128.47 -64.47
N LYS A 314 -22.84 -128.36 -64.54
CA LYS A 314 -23.75 -129.54 -64.59
C LYS A 314 -25.22 -129.17 -64.75
#